data_AF-A0A5C5V1C1-F1
#
_entry.id   AF-A0A5C5V1C1-F1
#
_cell.length_a   1.000
_cell.length_b   1.000
_cell.length_c   1.000
_cell.angle_alpha   90.00
_cell.angle_beta   90.00
_cell.angle_gamma   90.00
#
_symmetry.space_group_name_H-M   'P 1'
#
loop_
_entity.id
_entity.type
_entity.pdbx_description
1 polymer ?
#
loop_
_entity_poly.entity_id
_entity_poly.type
_entity_poly.pdbx_seq_one_letter_code
_entity_poly.pdbx_strand_id
1 'polypeptide(L)'
;MSRFPRDRYQPEEFVTAFENFSAVADSDPPYYSLAIGDEAIEVHFPNRFMEPLTPSDISLARRALEHVRHMDNQVQDLCEKDSRSLDITQFLFRIAYFSVREDQVSITYWGTEVNTEWDAIFERGADGSWSLLHG
;
A
#
# COMPACT_ATOMS: atom_id res chain seq x y z
N MET A 1 -5.02 25.36 5.58
CA MET A 1 -5.32 24.14 4.80
C MET A 1 -4.04 23.33 4.73
N SER A 2 -4.08 22.04 5.06
CA SER A 2 -2.91 21.17 4.93
C SER A 2 -2.47 21.16 3.47
N ARG A 3 -1.15 21.15 3.25
CA ARG A 3 -0.57 21.02 1.91
C ARG A 3 -0.38 19.55 1.51
N PHE A 4 -0.62 18.63 2.44
CA PHE A 4 -0.55 17.19 2.19
C PHE A 4 -1.89 16.71 1.64
N PRO A 5 -1.88 15.98 0.51
CA PRO A 5 -3.09 15.48 -0.09
C PRO A 5 -3.74 14.43 0.82
N ARG A 6 -5.07 14.47 0.95
CA ARG A 6 -5.86 13.54 1.78
C ARG A 6 -6.87 12.81 0.93
N ASP A 7 -7.24 11.62 1.38
CA ASP A 7 -8.27 10.79 0.75
C ASP A 7 -8.03 10.54 -0.75
N ARG A 8 -6.74 10.40 -1.11
CA ARG A 8 -6.29 10.27 -2.51
C ARG A 8 -6.77 9.01 -3.20
N TYR A 9 -6.94 7.95 -2.43
CA TYR A 9 -7.20 6.61 -2.93
C TYR A 9 -8.62 6.16 -2.56
N GLN A 10 -9.31 5.55 -3.52
CA GLN A 10 -10.62 4.94 -3.36
C GLN A 10 -10.44 3.43 -3.10
N PRO A 11 -10.64 2.92 -1.87
CA PRO A 11 -10.39 1.51 -1.54
C PRO A 11 -11.12 0.52 -2.47
N GLU A 12 -12.33 0.88 -2.91
CA GLU A 12 -13.15 0.09 -3.82
C GLU A 12 -12.48 -0.18 -5.17
N GLU A 13 -11.67 0.75 -5.69
CA GLU A 13 -10.94 0.59 -6.95
C GLU A 13 -9.83 -0.45 -6.80
N PHE A 14 -9.11 -0.39 -5.67
CA PHE A 14 -8.04 -1.36 -5.35
C PHE A 14 -8.59 -2.77 -5.17
N VAL A 15 -9.67 -2.92 -4.40
CA VAL A 15 -10.29 -4.21 -4.16
C VAL A 15 -10.83 -4.80 -5.46
N THR A 16 -11.52 -3.99 -6.27
CA THR A 16 -12.08 -4.44 -7.55
C THR A 16 -10.98 -4.87 -8.52
N ALA A 17 -9.89 -4.09 -8.64
CA ALA A 17 -8.76 -4.43 -9.50
C ALA A 17 -8.07 -5.73 -9.04
N PHE A 18 -7.88 -5.88 -7.73
CA PHE A 18 -7.26 -7.07 -7.15
C PHE A 18 -8.09 -8.34 -7.37
N GLU A 19 -9.39 -8.28 -7.12
CA GLU A 19 -10.30 -9.41 -7.34
C GLU A 19 -10.35 -9.82 -8.80
N ASN A 20 -10.46 -8.85 -9.70
CA ASN A 20 -10.45 -9.10 -11.14
C ASN A 20 -9.17 -9.79 -11.59
N PHE A 21 -8.00 -9.36 -11.10
CA PHE A 21 -6.72 -9.98 -11.46
C PHE A 21 -6.57 -11.37 -10.84
N SER A 22 -6.98 -11.55 -9.59
CA SER A 22 -6.94 -12.85 -8.89
C SER A 22 -7.74 -13.95 -9.57
N ALA A 23 -8.79 -13.59 -10.30
CA ALA A 23 -9.64 -14.53 -11.02
C ALA A 23 -9.03 -15.03 -12.34
N VAL A 24 -7.99 -14.38 -12.88
CA VAL A 24 -7.41 -14.68 -14.21
C VAL A 24 -5.95 -15.13 -14.18
N ALA A 25 -5.29 -15.03 -13.03
CA ALA A 25 -3.89 -15.42 -12.89
C ALA A 25 -3.75 -16.95 -12.84
N ASP A 26 -3.66 -17.59 -14.01
CA ASP A 26 -3.39 -19.04 -14.20
C ASP A 26 -1.89 -19.39 -14.06
N SER A 27 -1.05 -18.47 -13.58
CA SER A 27 0.40 -18.65 -13.50
C SER A 27 0.97 -18.03 -12.23
N ASP A 28 2.23 -18.35 -11.95
CA ASP A 28 2.97 -18.20 -10.70
C ASP A 28 3.88 -16.94 -10.69
N PRO A 29 3.34 -15.71 -10.57
CA PRO A 29 4.14 -14.56 -10.19
C PRO A 29 4.14 -14.40 -8.66
N PRO A 30 5.27 -13.99 -8.06
CA PRO A 30 5.32 -13.63 -6.64
C PRO A 30 4.58 -12.31 -6.31
N TYR A 31 3.87 -11.74 -7.29
CA TYR A 31 3.18 -10.46 -7.18
C TYR A 31 1.99 -10.33 -8.15
N TYR A 32 1.11 -9.39 -7.85
CA TYR A 32 -0.07 -9.02 -8.64
C TYR A 32 0.09 -7.57 -9.09
N SER A 33 -0.03 -7.28 -10.39
CA SER A 33 0.00 -5.91 -10.90
C SER A 33 -1.41 -5.42 -11.15
N LEU A 34 -1.81 -4.36 -10.44
CA LEU A 34 -3.16 -3.80 -10.46
C LEU A 34 -3.15 -2.47 -11.20
N ALA A 35 -4.05 -2.32 -12.16
CA ALA A 35 -4.29 -1.03 -12.79
C ALA A 35 -5.32 -0.24 -11.96
N ILE A 36 -4.90 0.88 -11.37
CA ILE A 36 -5.74 1.80 -10.60
C ILE A 36 -5.72 3.16 -11.30
N GLY A 37 -6.80 3.49 -12.02
CA GLY A 37 -6.80 4.68 -12.88
C GLY A 37 -5.74 4.57 -13.97
N ASP A 38 -4.78 5.50 -13.97
CA ASP A 38 -3.61 5.52 -14.86
C ASP A 38 -2.33 4.95 -14.20
N GLU A 39 -2.41 4.51 -12.94
CA GLU A 39 -1.28 3.97 -12.18
C GLU A 39 -1.27 2.44 -12.23
N ALA A 40 -0.06 1.87 -12.29
CA ALA A 40 0.16 0.45 -12.06
C ALA A 40 0.73 0.27 -10.65
N ILE A 41 -0.05 -0.36 -9.77
CA ILE A 41 0.32 -0.62 -8.38
C ILE A 41 0.47 -2.12 -8.20
N GLU A 42 1.57 -2.55 -7.60
CA GLU A 42 1.84 -3.97 -7.41
C GLU A 42 1.51 -4.43 -5.98
N VAL A 43 1.15 -5.70 -5.83
CA VAL A 43 0.94 -6.36 -4.54
C VAL A 43 1.82 -7.61 -4.50
N HIS A 44 2.88 -7.55 -3.69
CA HIS A 44 3.93 -8.55 -3.61
C HIS A 44 3.70 -9.49 -2.42
N PHE A 45 4.08 -10.74 -2.58
CA PHE A 45 4.00 -11.78 -1.54
C PHE A 45 5.39 -12.40 -1.33
N PRO A 46 6.33 -11.68 -0.69
CA PRO A 46 7.74 -12.10 -0.61
C PRO A 46 7.92 -13.44 0.11
N ASN A 47 7.03 -13.80 1.04
CA ASN A 47 7.06 -15.07 1.76
C ASN A 47 6.51 -16.26 0.93
N ARG A 48 6.01 -16.02 -0.28
CA ARG A 48 5.43 -17.02 -1.18
C ARG A 48 6.21 -17.16 -2.47
N PHE A 49 7.52 -16.91 -2.43
CA PHE A 49 8.36 -17.02 -3.62
C PHE A 49 8.33 -18.45 -4.19
N MET A 50 7.74 -18.61 -5.38
CA MET A 50 7.50 -19.91 -6.03
C MET A 50 6.56 -20.85 -5.25
N GLU A 51 5.77 -20.31 -4.33
CA GLU A 51 4.71 -21.04 -3.64
C GLU A 51 3.34 -20.49 -4.06
N PRO A 52 2.32 -21.35 -4.23
CA PRO A 52 0.97 -20.87 -4.45
C PRO A 52 0.50 -19.97 -3.31
N LEU A 53 -0.17 -18.87 -3.65
CA LEU A 53 -0.86 -18.07 -2.64
C LEU A 53 -1.96 -18.88 -1.95
N THR A 54 -2.03 -18.75 -0.65
CA THR A 54 -3.12 -19.33 0.15
C THR A 54 -4.33 -18.39 0.19
N PRO A 55 -5.52 -18.90 0.51
CA PRO A 55 -6.68 -18.05 0.77
C PRO A 55 -6.45 -17.00 1.87
N SER A 56 -5.55 -17.29 2.83
CA SER A 56 -5.17 -16.36 3.89
C SER A 56 -4.39 -15.17 3.32
N ASP A 57 -3.44 -15.42 2.43
CA ASP A 57 -2.63 -14.36 1.80
C ASP A 57 -3.52 -13.42 0.98
N ILE A 58 -4.42 -13.99 0.18
CA ILE A 58 -5.40 -13.23 -0.63
C ILE A 58 -6.33 -12.43 0.27
N SER A 59 -6.82 -13.04 1.37
CA SER A 59 -7.69 -12.34 2.33
C SER A 59 -6.97 -11.19 3.02
N LEU A 60 -5.70 -11.36 3.38
CA LEU A 60 -4.91 -10.32 4.02
C LEU A 60 -4.64 -9.17 3.08
N ALA A 61 -4.21 -9.45 1.85
CA ALA A 61 -4.00 -8.45 0.81
C ALA A 61 -5.27 -7.64 0.57
N ARG A 62 -6.41 -8.30 0.34
CA ARG A 62 -7.71 -7.65 0.18
C ARG A 62 -8.04 -6.73 1.35
N ARG A 63 -7.88 -7.18 2.59
CA ARG A 63 -8.16 -6.36 3.78
C ARG A 63 -7.26 -5.14 3.88
N ALA A 64 -5.99 -5.25 3.49
CA ALA A 64 -5.10 -4.09 3.41
C ALA A 64 -5.58 -3.10 2.34
N LEU A 65 -5.93 -3.59 1.15
CA LEU A 65 -6.47 -2.75 0.08
C LEU A 65 -7.77 -2.04 0.47
N GLU A 66 -8.65 -2.69 1.23
CA GLU A 66 -9.87 -2.07 1.82
C GLU A 66 -9.53 -0.89 2.76
N HIS A 67 -8.32 -0.84 3.32
CA HIS A 67 -7.86 0.18 4.25
C HIS A 67 -6.80 1.13 3.68
N VAL A 68 -6.51 1.07 2.36
CA VAL A 68 -5.46 1.87 1.72
C VAL A 68 -5.59 3.36 2.01
N ARG A 69 -6.80 3.91 1.97
CA ARG A 69 -7.05 5.34 2.25
C ARG A 69 -6.64 5.72 3.67
N HIS A 70 -7.00 4.89 4.64
CA HIS A 70 -6.69 5.11 6.05
C HIS A 70 -5.18 5.02 6.30
N MET A 71 -4.53 4.01 5.73
CA MET A 71 -3.08 3.84 5.83
C MET A 71 -2.32 4.99 5.16
N ASP A 72 -2.73 5.42 3.97
CA ASP A 72 -2.15 6.58 3.28
C ASP A 72 -2.30 7.86 4.11
N ASN A 73 -3.49 8.12 4.66
CA ASN A 73 -3.72 9.27 5.51
C ASN A 73 -2.81 9.27 6.75
N GLN A 74 -2.49 8.11 7.34
CA GLN A 74 -1.52 8.02 8.45
C GLN A 74 -0.10 8.42 8.02
N VAL A 75 0.32 8.02 6.82
CA VAL A 75 1.63 8.40 6.26
C VAL A 75 1.69 9.90 5.98
N GLN A 76 0.62 10.47 5.41
CA GLN A 76 0.52 11.91 5.19
C GLN A 76 0.53 12.70 6.50
N ASP A 77 -0.09 12.18 7.57
CA ASP A 77 -0.01 12.77 8.91
C ASP A 77 1.41 12.78 9.47
N LEU A 78 2.17 11.71 9.25
CA LEU A 78 3.56 11.61 9.67
C LEU A 78 4.43 12.59 8.88
N CYS A 79 4.29 12.61 7.55
CA CYS A 79 4.98 13.53 6.67
C CYS A 79 4.72 15.00 7.03
N GLU A 80 3.47 15.36 7.35
CA GLU A 80 3.11 16.72 7.77
C GLU A 80 3.73 17.13 9.11
N LYS A 81 3.94 16.17 10.02
CA LYS A 81 4.64 16.42 11.28
C LYS A 81 6.14 16.62 11.06
N ASP A 82 6.74 15.85 10.15
CA ASP A 82 8.18 15.83 9.92
C ASP A 82 8.65 16.95 8.97
N SER A 83 7.78 17.45 8.09
CA SER A 83 8.12 18.50 7.12
C SER A 83 8.34 19.89 7.74
N ARG A 84 8.23 20.06 9.07
CA ARG A 84 8.22 21.37 9.75
C ARG A 84 9.46 22.23 9.53
N SER A 85 10.55 21.68 8.99
CA SER A 85 11.79 22.39 8.67
C SER A 85 12.37 22.07 7.29
N LEU A 86 11.65 21.32 6.46
CA LEU A 86 12.13 20.81 5.18
C LEU A 86 11.21 21.24 4.03
N ASP A 87 11.70 21.15 2.80
CA ASP A 87 10.87 21.40 1.62
C ASP A 87 9.81 20.29 1.52
N ILE A 88 8.54 20.69 1.42
CA ILE A 88 7.40 19.78 1.36
C ILE A 88 7.46 18.86 0.13
N THR A 89 8.11 19.29 -0.96
CA THR A 89 8.27 18.46 -2.18
C THR A 89 8.99 17.14 -1.89
N GLN A 90 9.82 17.10 -0.84
CA GLN A 90 10.50 15.88 -0.38
C GLN A 90 9.56 14.87 0.30
N PHE A 91 8.34 15.29 0.62
CA PHE A 91 7.33 14.48 1.31
C PHE A 91 6.10 14.20 0.45
N LEU A 92 6.14 14.57 -0.83
CA LEU A 92 5.09 14.24 -1.79
C LEU A 92 5.44 12.91 -2.45
N PHE A 93 4.66 11.87 -2.11
CA PHE A 93 4.89 10.52 -2.59
C PHE A 93 3.64 9.89 -3.17
N ARG A 94 3.76 8.89 -4.03
CA ARG A 94 2.67 8.02 -4.49
C ARG A 94 2.95 6.57 -4.09
N ILE A 95 1.90 5.78 -3.89
CA ILE A 95 2.05 4.34 -3.63
C ILE A 95 2.69 3.70 -4.87
N ALA A 96 3.78 2.98 -4.68
CA ALA A 96 4.43 2.17 -5.70
C ALA A 96 3.91 0.72 -5.63
N TYR A 97 4.01 0.11 -4.45
CA TYR A 97 3.55 -1.27 -4.25
C TYR A 97 3.23 -1.57 -2.78
N PHE A 98 2.49 -2.65 -2.58
CA PHE A 98 2.24 -3.28 -1.30
C PHE A 98 3.12 -4.53 -1.17
N SER A 99 3.63 -4.80 0.02
CA SER A 99 4.23 -6.10 0.37
C SER A 99 3.43 -6.74 1.48
N VAL A 100 2.88 -7.93 1.22
CA VAL A 100 2.02 -8.66 2.14
C VAL A 100 2.82 -9.78 2.79
N ARG A 101 2.96 -9.72 4.12
CA ARG A 101 3.60 -10.72 4.97
C ARG A 101 2.57 -11.26 5.97
N GLU A 102 2.86 -12.35 6.66
CA GLU A 102 1.88 -13.08 7.49
C GLU A 102 1.10 -12.17 8.47
N ASP A 103 1.80 -11.23 9.11
CA ASP A 103 1.22 -10.40 10.19
C ASP A 103 1.19 -8.91 9.85
N GLN A 104 1.80 -8.53 8.72
CA GLN A 104 2.14 -7.15 8.40
C GLN A 104 1.98 -6.86 6.92
N VAL A 105 1.67 -5.60 6.62
CA VAL A 105 1.68 -5.08 5.25
C VAL A 105 2.59 -3.86 5.23
N SER A 106 3.54 -3.83 4.30
CA SER A 106 4.28 -2.61 3.99
C SER A 106 3.69 -1.95 2.75
N ILE A 107 3.65 -0.62 2.76
CA ILE A 107 3.35 0.19 1.59
C ILE A 107 4.62 0.95 1.25
N THR A 108 5.14 0.71 0.05
CA THR A 108 6.28 1.43 -0.47
C THR A 108 5.79 2.61 -1.30
N TYR A 109 6.41 3.75 -1.07
CA TYR A 109 6.09 5.03 -1.66
C TYR A 109 7.25 5.55 -2.49
N TRP A 110 6.95 6.15 -3.64
CA TRP A 110 7.92 6.80 -4.49
C TRP A 110 7.71 8.31 -4.53
N GLY A 111 8.79 9.09 -4.40
CA GLY A 111 8.76 10.54 -4.44
C GLY A 111 8.32 11.07 -5.80
N THR A 112 7.38 12.02 -5.81
CA THR A 112 6.87 12.59 -7.07
C THR A 112 7.79 13.66 -7.64
N GLU A 113 8.52 14.37 -6.77
CA GLU A 113 9.42 15.48 -7.13
C GLU A 113 10.90 15.16 -6.84
N VAL A 114 11.15 14.08 -6.12
CA VAL A 114 12.48 13.63 -5.70
C VAL A 114 12.62 12.13 -5.89
N ASN A 115 13.81 11.69 -6.29
CA ASN A 115 14.12 10.28 -6.52
C ASN A 115 14.38 9.55 -5.19
N THR A 116 13.32 9.38 -4.39
CA THR A 116 13.38 8.76 -3.06
C THR A 116 12.30 7.70 -2.92
N GLU A 117 12.66 6.60 -2.25
CA GLU A 117 11.76 5.53 -1.85
C GLU A 117 11.54 5.60 -0.34
N TRP A 118 10.32 5.25 0.10
CA TRP A 118 9.95 5.27 1.51
C TRP A 118 9.02 4.11 1.85
N ASP A 119 9.28 3.42 2.95
CA ASP A 119 8.51 2.25 3.36
C ASP A 119 7.73 2.55 4.64
N ALA A 120 6.41 2.36 4.57
CA ALA A 120 5.53 2.44 5.73
C ALA A 120 5.04 1.03 6.11
N ILE A 121 5.35 0.59 7.32
CA ILE A 121 4.97 -0.74 7.83
C ILE A 121 3.73 -0.62 8.70
N PHE A 122 2.70 -1.38 8.36
CA PHE A 122 1.44 -1.46 9.09
C PHE A 122 1.25 -2.83 9.70
N GLU A 123 0.77 -2.84 10.93
CA GLU A 123 0.32 -4.03 11.63
C GLU A 123 -1.18 -3.97 11.85
N ARG A 124 -1.79 -5.15 11.82
CA ARG A 124 -3.21 -5.33 12.02
C ARG A 124 -3.50 -5.66 13.49
N GLY A 125 -4.26 -4.80 14.14
CA GLY A 125 -4.77 -5.02 15.49
C GLY A 125 -5.80 -6.16 15.55
N ALA A 126 -6.03 -6.69 16.75
CA ALA A 126 -7.02 -7.75 16.99
C ALA A 126 -8.46 -7.33 16.65
N ASP A 127 -8.75 -6.03 16.68
CA ASP A 127 -10.03 -5.43 16.27
C ASP A 127 -10.16 -5.25 14.74
N GLY A 128 -9.10 -5.58 13.99
CA GLY A 128 -9.03 -5.41 12.55
C GLY A 128 -8.56 -4.03 12.10
N SER A 129 -8.24 -3.12 13.02
CA SER A 129 -7.65 -1.82 12.68
C SER A 129 -6.21 -1.96 12.17
N TRP A 130 -5.79 -1.02 11.31
CA TRP A 130 -4.41 -0.95 10.82
C TRP A 130 -3.71 0.27 11.40
N SER A 131 -2.54 0.06 11.98
CA SER A 131 -1.72 1.10 12.59
C SER A 131 -0.31 1.11 12.02
N LEU A 132 0.17 2.31 11.70
CA LEU A 132 1.55 2.54 11.31
C LEU A 132 2.49 2.20 12.48
N LEU A 133 3.38 1.23 12.28
CA LEU A 133 4.42 0.88 13.25
C LEU A 133 5.69 1.70 13.03
N HIS A 134 6.14 1.74 11.77
CA HIS A 134 7.35 2.41 11.33
C HIS A 134 7.11 3.07 9.97
N GLY A 135 7.62 4.29 9.81
CA GLY A 135 7.71 5.06 8.58
C GLY A 135 8.99 5.88 8.66
#